data_AF-A0A532APQ1-F1
#
_entry.id   AF-A0A532APQ1-F1
#
_cell.length_a   1.000
_cell.length_b   1.000
_cell.length_c   1.000
_cell.angle_alpha   90.00
_cell.angle_beta   90.00
_cell.angle_gamma   90.00
#
_symmetry.space_group_name_H-M   'P 1'
#
loop_
_entity.id
_entity.type
_entity.pdbx_description
1 polymer ?
#
loop_
_entity_poly.entity_id
_entity_poly.type
_entity_poly.pdbx_seq_one_letter_code
_entity_poly.pdbx_strand_id
1 'polypeptide(L)'
;LQNQPQNAADVARGLARIGIQIATGKSQSRAGTGSASAQNQNPGANIEAQFRSFQALVNGPAGRRPMDALTQNFRDIYQSLQLAADVPSQTERVNMNLQLQISTLRANVSRLPKQLARMVTATADEFEGNVAETSLANLNQMLDQTVTRACQEVVDGRYP
;
A
#
# COMPACT_ATOMS: atom_id res chain seq x y z
N LEU A 1 81.05 -36.08 2.85
CA LEU A 1 80.07 -35.29 3.62
C LEU A 1 78.69 -35.56 3.05
N GLN A 2 78.07 -36.68 3.45
CA GLN A 2 76.68 -37.01 3.13
C GLN A 2 75.79 -36.45 4.25
N ASN A 3 74.90 -35.51 3.94
CA ASN A 3 73.85 -35.11 4.87
C ASN A 3 72.59 -34.65 4.11
N GLN A 4 71.51 -35.39 4.36
CA GLN A 4 70.09 -34.99 4.37
C GLN A 4 69.36 -34.58 3.07
N PRO A 5 68.58 -35.53 2.50
CA PRO A 5 67.26 -35.23 1.92
C PRO A 5 66.08 -35.72 2.80
N GLN A 6 66.35 -36.43 3.91
CA GLN A 6 65.32 -37.07 4.74
C GLN A 6 64.46 -36.05 5.52
N ASN A 7 65.04 -34.94 5.98
CA ASN A 7 64.33 -33.93 6.79
C ASN A 7 63.14 -33.26 6.08
N ALA A 8 63.23 -33.00 4.78
CA ALA A 8 62.17 -32.27 4.07
C ALA A 8 60.90 -33.11 3.89
N ALA A 9 61.05 -34.42 3.65
CA ALA A 9 59.93 -35.34 3.50
C ALA A 9 59.22 -35.59 4.83
N ASP A 10 59.98 -35.66 5.93
CA ASP A 10 59.41 -35.87 7.27
C ASP A 10 58.70 -34.62 7.79
N VAL A 11 59.22 -33.42 7.49
CA VAL A 11 58.52 -32.15 7.79
C VAL A 11 57.21 -32.03 7.00
N ALA A 12 57.21 -32.38 5.71
CA ALA A 12 55.99 -32.36 4.89
C ALA A 12 54.91 -33.34 5.42
N ARG A 13 55.31 -34.52 5.90
CA ARG A 13 54.40 -35.48 6.55
C ARG A 13 53.88 -34.99 7.90
N GLY A 14 54.72 -34.32 8.70
CA GLY A 14 54.31 -33.73 9.97
C GLY A 14 53.23 -32.67 9.79
N LEU A 15 53.38 -31.79 8.79
CA LEU A 15 52.43 -30.72 8.48
C LEU A 15 51.11 -31.23 7.91
N ALA A 16 51.13 -32.31 7.12
CA ALA A 16 49.93 -32.95 6.59
C ALA A 16 49.02 -33.52 7.69
N ARG A 17 49.57 -34.00 8.82
CA ARG A 17 48.78 -34.49 9.96
C ARG A 17 48.05 -33.39 10.72
N ILE A 18 48.51 -32.14 10.63
CA ILE A 18 47.87 -30.95 11.22
C ILE A 18 46.88 -30.32 10.21
N GLY A 19 46.69 -30.93 9.04
CA GLY A 19 45.76 -30.45 8.01
C GLY A 19 46.32 -29.31 7.13
N ILE A 20 47.61 -29.01 7.22
CA ILE A 20 48.25 -27.97 6.40
C ILE A 20 48.86 -28.62 5.16
N GLN A 21 48.16 -28.53 4.03
CA GLN A 21 48.66 -28.96 2.73
C GLN A 21 49.36 -27.78 2.04
N ILE A 22 50.69 -27.80 2.02
CA ILE A 22 51.48 -26.83 1.23
C ILE A 22 51.45 -27.32 -0.22
N ALA A 23 50.38 -27.00 -0.94
CA ALA A 23 50.37 -27.14 -2.39
C ALA A 23 51.38 -26.13 -2.96
N THR A 24 52.44 -26.61 -3.60
CA THR A 24 53.42 -25.80 -4.33
C THR A 24 52.86 -25.28 -5.66
N GLY A 25 51.66 -24.68 -5.60
CA GLY A 25 50.99 -23.99 -6.69
C GLY A 25 50.96 -22.49 -6.41
N LYS A 26 51.40 -21.70 -7.39
CA LYS A 26 51.53 -20.23 -7.35
C LYS A 26 50.31 -19.55 -6.71
N SER A 27 50.49 -18.96 -5.52
CA SER A 27 49.50 -18.08 -4.87
C SER A 27 49.33 -16.78 -5.66
N GLN A 28 48.41 -16.78 -6.64
CA GLN A 28 47.79 -15.53 -7.09
C GLN A 28 46.55 -15.24 -6.24
N SER A 29 46.78 -14.91 -4.97
CA SER A 29 45.81 -14.17 -4.16
C SER A 29 45.84 -12.72 -4.65
N ARG A 30 45.12 -12.43 -5.74
CA ARG A 30 44.91 -11.06 -6.21
C ARG A 30 43.85 -10.42 -5.32
N ALA A 31 44.27 -9.62 -4.35
CA ALA A 31 43.39 -8.67 -3.67
C ALA A 31 42.80 -7.74 -4.74
N GLY A 32 41.50 -7.85 -5.00
CA GLY A 32 40.80 -6.98 -5.97
C GLY A 32 39.66 -7.61 -6.77
N THR A 33 39.35 -8.90 -6.62
CA THR A 33 38.21 -9.53 -7.34
C THR A 33 36.90 -9.53 -6.55
N GLY A 34 36.88 -8.92 -5.36
CA GLY A 34 35.69 -8.87 -4.48
C GLY A 34 34.78 -7.65 -4.61
N SER A 35 34.97 -6.77 -5.61
CA SER A 35 34.14 -5.55 -5.73
C SER A 35 33.72 -5.17 -7.15
N ALA A 36 33.87 -6.06 -8.13
CA ALA A 36 33.35 -5.80 -9.48
C ALA A 36 31.80 -5.80 -9.53
N SER A 37 31.13 -6.33 -8.51
CA SER A 37 29.67 -6.29 -8.34
C SER A 37 29.15 -4.98 -7.73
N ALA A 38 30.02 -4.16 -7.12
CA ALA A 38 29.63 -2.86 -6.56
C ALA A 38 29.76 -1.72 -7.59
N GLN A 39 30.61 -1.89 -8.61
CA GLN A 39 30.93 -0.85 -9.61
C GLN A 39 29.79 -0.56 -10.61
N ASN A 40 28.76 -1.42 -10.67
CA ASN A 40 27.64 -1.30 -11.60
C ASN A 40 26.31 -0.96 -10.89
N GLN A 41 26.37 -0.55 -9.62
CA GLN A 41 25.23 0.10 -8.97
C GLN A 41 25.32 1.58 -9.27
N ASN A 42 24.45 2.04 -10.18
CA ASN A 42 24.28 3.46 -10.47
C ASN A 42 24.16 4.22 -9.13
N PRO A 43 24.99 5.24 -8.84
CA PRO A 43 25.06 5.86 -7.51
C PRO A 43 23.71 6.45 -7.01
N GLY A 44 22.72 6.59 -7.90
CA GLY A 44 21.34 6.96 -7.56
C GLY A 44 20.35 5.80 -7.41
N ALA A 45 20.72 4.54 -7.67
CA ALA A 45 19.79 3.41 -7.74
C ALA A 45 19.01 3.19 -6.44
N ASN A 46 19.65 3.40 -5.29
CA ASN A 46 19.00 3.30 -3.98
C ASN A 46 17.99 4.44 -3.74
N ILE A 47 18.28 5.63 -4.25
CA ILE A 47 17.36 6.78 -4.18
C ILE A 47 16.19 6.55 -5.11
N GLU A 48 16.44 6.20 -6.38
CA GLU A 48 15.41 5.89 -7.38
C GLU A 48 14.47 4.76 -6.93
N ALA A 49 15.01 3.75 -6.24
CA ALA A 49 14.21 2.66 -5.67
C ALA A 49 13.12 3.17 -4.71
N GLN A 50 13.41 4.23 -3.93
CA GLN A 50 12.43 4.83 -3.01
C GLN A 50 11.34 5.60 -3.75
N PHE A 51 11.65 6.17 -4.91
CA PHE A 51 10.69 6.98 -5.69
C PHE A 51 9.91 6.16 -6.73
N ARG A 52 10.29 4.91 -7.01
CA ARG A 52 9.60 4.06 -8.00
C ARG A 52 8.10 3.97 -7.80
N SER A 53 7.61 3.87 -6.57
CA SER A 53 6.17 3.82 -6.29
C SER A 53 5.46 5.13 -6.67
N PHE A 54 6.09 6.28 -6.43
CA PHE A 54 5.57 7.58 -6.83
C PHE A 54 5.66 7.79 -8.33
N GLN A 55 6.71 7.28 -8.98
CA GLN A 55 6.82 7.31 -10.43
C GLN A 55 5.73 6.45 -11.09
N ALA A 56 5.44 5.26 -10.56
CA ALA A 56 4.38 4.39 -11.06
C ALA A 56 2.99 5.04 -10.99
N LEU A 57 2.76 5.93 -10.03
CA LEU A 57 1.50 6.67 -9.87
C LEU A 57 1.25 7.71 -10.98
N VAL A 58 2.31 8.32 -11.49
CA VAL A 58 2.24 9.41 -12.49
C VAL A 58 2.62 8.95 -13.89
N ASN A 59 3.21 7.77 -14.02
CA ASN A 59 3.55 7.18 -15.29
C ASN A 59 2.28 6.79 -16.07
N GLY A 60 2.34 7.00 -17.38
CA GLY A 60 1.27 6.67 -18.31
C GLY A 60 0.69 7.88 -19.04
N PRO A 61 -0.13 7.63 -20.08
CA PRO A 61 -0.83 8.69 -20.78
C PRO A 61 -1.82 9.40 -19.85
N ALA A 62 -2.02 10.70 -20.07
CA ALA A 62 -2.96 11.51 -19.29
C ALA A 62 -4.36 10.89 -19.31
N GLY A 63 -5.03 10.89 -18.17
CA GLY A 63 -6.35 10.28 -17.98
C GLY A 63 -6.32 8.77 -17.70
N ARG A 64 -5.16 8.11 -17.80
CA ARG A 64 -4.98 6.69 -17.42
C ARG A 64 -4.00 6.48 -16.28
N ARG A 65 -3.44 7.55 -15.73
CA ARG A 65 -2.52 7.49 -14.59
C ARG A 65 -3.30 7.14 -13.33
N PRO A 66 -2.76 6.30 -12.44
CA PRO A 66 -3.39 6.03 -11.14
C PRO A 66 -3.75 7.30 -10.35
N MET A 67 -2.92 8.35 -10.42
CA MET A 67 -3.22 9.65 -9.79
C MET A 67 -4.42 10.37 -10.42
N ASP A 68 -4.59 10.27 -11.73
CA ASP A 68 -5.73 10.90 -12.41
C ASP A 68 -7.03 10.20 -12.00
N ALA A 69 -7.00 8.86 -11.88
CA ALA A 69 -8.13 8.07 -11.39
C ALA A 69 -8.51 8.43 -9.95
N LEU A 70 -7.51 8.61 -9.07
CA LEU A 70 -7.72 9.05 -7.70
C LEU A 70 -8.37 10.44 -7.66
N THR A 71 -7.83 11.39 -8.43
CA THR A 71 -8.32 12.78 -8.48
C THR A 71 -9.74 12.85 -9.04
N GLN A 72 -10.03 12.04 -10.06
CA GLN A 72 -11.36 11.95 -10.64
C GLN A 72 -12.36 11.39 -9.63
N ASN A 73 -12.02 10.32 -8.91
CA ASN A 73 -12.90 9.75 -7.90
C ASN A 73 -13.24 10.76 -6.77
N PHE A 74 -12.25 11.52 -6.27
CA PHE A 74 -12.51 12.58 -5.29
C PHE A 74 -13.39 13.70 -5.86
N ARG A 75 -13.20 14.07 -7.13
CA ARG A 75 -14.07 15.05 -7.79
C ARG A 75 -15.50 14.55 -7.89
N ASP A 76 -15.70 13.28 -8.25
CA ASP A 76 -17.03 12.68 -8.40
C ASP A 76 -17.74 12.61 -7.03
N ILE A 77 -17.02 12.26 -5.96
CA ILE A 77 -17.51 12.30 -4.57
C ILE A 77 -17.93 13.72 -4.19
N TYR A 78 -17.07 14.71 -4.42
CA TYR A 78 -17.37 16.11 -4.11
C TYR A 78 -18.61 16.62 -4.85
N GLN A 79 -18.73 16.34 -6.16
CA GLN A 79 -19.90 16.73 -6.96
C GLN A 79 -21.19 16.05 -6.45
N SER A 80 -21.09 14.79 -6.03
CA SER A 80 -22.22 14.06 -5.45
C SER A 80 -22.67 14.73 -4.15
N LEU A 81 -21.73 15.07 -3.26
CA LEU A 81 -22.02 15.77 -2.00
C LEU A 81 -22.62 17.17 -2.24
N GLN A 82 -22.10 17.90 -3.22
CA GLN A 82 -22.65 19.20 -3.60
C GLN A 82 -24.09 19.06 -4.12
N LEU A 83 -24.38 18.04 -4.93
CA LEU A 83 -25.73 17.78 -5.42
C LEU A 83 -26.71 17.43 -4.28
N ALA A 84 -26.29 16.67 -3.27
CA ALA A 84 -27.11 16.40 -2.09
C ALA A 84 -27.39 17.67 -1.27
N ALA A 85 -26.42 18.59 -1.19
CA ALA A 85 -26.60 19.87 -0.52
C ALA A 85 -27.57 20.79 -1.29
N ASP A 86 -27.46 20.83 -2.62
CA ASP A 86 -28.30 21.68 -3.48
C ASP A 86 -29.72 21.12 -3.65
N VAL A 87 -29.88 19.78 -3.66
CA VAL A 87 -31.15 19.10 -3.91
C VAL A 87 -31.41 17.99 -2.88
N PRO A 88 -31.97 18.33 -1.70
CA PRO A 88 -32.21 17.36 -0.62
C PRO A 88 -33.12 16.19 -0.98
N SER A 89 -33.99 16.34 -2.00
CA SER A 89 -34.86 15.26 -2.48
C SER A 89 -34.11 14.15 -3.23
N GLN A 90 -32.84 14.38 -3.61
CA GLN A 90 -31.99 13.39 -4.30
C GLN A 90 -30.97 12.72 -3.36
N THR A 91 -30.92 13.09 -2.09
CA THR A 91 -29.93 12.60 -1.11
C THR A 91 -29.85 11.08 -1.05
N GLU A 92 -30.98 10.37 -1.12
CA GLU A 92 -31.01 8.89 -1.13
C GLU A 92 -30.22 8.29 -2.33
N ARG A 93 -30.44 8.85 -3.53
CA ARG A 93 -29.75 8.40 -4.75
C ARG A 93 -28.27 8.78 -4.72
N VAL A 94 -27.96 9.96 -4.19
CA VAL A 94 -26.60 10.43 -4.00
C VAL A 94 -25.84 9.52 -3.05
N ASN A 95 -26.44 9.14 -1.92
CA ASN A 95 -25.84 8.24 -0.92
C ASN A 95 -25.52 6.86 -1.52
N MET A 96 -26.40 6.30 -2.35
CA MET A 96 -26.12 5.05 -3.07
C MET A 96 -24.93 5.19 -4.04
N ASN A 97 -24.82 6.30 -4.77
CA ASN A 97 -23.68 6.55 -5.65
C ASN A 97 -22.37 6.76 -4.88
N LEU A 98 -22.42 7.44 -3.73
CA LEU A 98 -21.27 7.63 -2.84
C LEU A 98 -20.69 6.28 -2.37
N GLN A 99 -21.54 5.33 -1.98
CA GLN A 99 -21.07 3.98 -1.58
C GLN A 99 -20.27 3.30 -2.70
N LEU A 100 -20.76 3.37 -3.95
CA LEU A 100 -20.03 2.82 -5.10
C LEU A 100 -18.70 3.55 -5.33
N GLN A 101 -18.68 4.88 -5.24
CA GLN A 101 -17.46 5.67 -5.41
C GLN A 101 -16.42 5.36 -4.33
N ILE A 102 -16.84 5.19 -3.07
CA ILE A 102 -15.95 4.82 -1.96
C ILE A 102 -15.39 3.40 -2.15
N SER A 103 -16.21 2.44 -2.59
CA SER A 103 -15.72 1.09 -2.91
C SER A 103 -14.66 1.11 -4.02
N THR A 104 -14.86 1.96 -5.04
CA THR A 104 -13.89 2.17 -6.12
C THR A 104 -12.62 2.82 -5.60
N LEU A 105 -12.72 3.77 -4.67
CA LEU A 105 -11.57 4.38 -4.02
C LEU A 105 -10.73 3.32 -3.30
N ARG A 106 -11.37 2.49 -2.48
CA ARG A 106 -10.73 1.38 -1.74
C ARG A 106 -10.05 0.37 -2.66
N ALA A 107 -10.68 0.00 -3.78
CA ALA A 107 -10.09 -0.90 -4.76
C ALA A 107 -8.76 -0.37 -5.34
N ASN A 108 -8.61 0.96 -5.43
CA ASN A 108 -7.41 1.61 -5.96
C ASN A 108 -6.32 1.88 -4.91
N VAL A 109 -6.61 1.76 -3.60
CA VAL A 109 -5.65 2.00 -2.50
C VAL A 109 -4.41 1.12 -2.60
N SER A 110 -4.56 -0.13 -3.04
CA SER A 110 -3.46 -1.11 -3.17
C SER A 110 -2.33 -0.66 -4.10
N ARG A 111 -2.61 0.28 -5.01
CA ARG A 111 -1.65 0.81 -5.99
C ARG A 111 -0.92 2.05 -5.47
N LEU A 112 -1.27 2.53 -4.28
CA LEU A 112 -0.72 3.76 -3.71
C LEU A 112 0.49 3.46 -2.80
N PRO A 113 1.47 4.37 -2.73
CA PRO A 113 2.51 4.35 -1.70
C PRO A 113 1.90 4.33 -0.31
N LYS A 114 2.57 3.67 0.64
CA LYS A 114 2.05 3.38 1.98
C LYS A 114 1.47 4.60 2.71
N GLN A 115 2.12 5.76 2.61
CA GLN A 115 1.67 6.99 3.24
C GLN A 115 0.33 7.47 2.65
N LEU A 116 0.22 7.48 1.32
CA LEU A 116 -0.99 7.89 0.62
C LEU A 116 -2.13 6.88 0.82
N ALA A 117 -1.81 5.58 0.77
CA ALA A 117 -2.76 4.51 1.03
C ALA A 117 -3.44 4.66 2.40
N ARG A 118 -2.67 5.01 3.45
CA ARG A 118 -3.21 5.27 4.78
C ARG A 118 -4.17 6.46 4.81
N MET A 119 -3.80 7.58 4.18
CA MET A 119 -4.67 8.76 4.12
C MET A 119 -5.97 8.44 3.38
N VAL A 120 -5.89 7.82 2.20
CA VAL A 120 -7.06 7.49 1.39
C VAL A 120 -7.98 6.47 2.10
N THR A 121 -7.41 5.51 2.82
CA THR A 121 -8.21 4.57 3.63
C THR A 121 -8.95 5.30 4.75
N ALA A 122 -8.25 6.16 5.50
CA ALA A 122 -8.87 6.95 6.57
C ALA A 122 -10.00 7.85 6.04
N THR A 123 -9.79 8.50 4.90
CA THR A 123 -10.83 9.31 4.24
C THR A 123 -12.01 8.46 3.76
N ALA A 124 -11.76 7.27 3.21
CA ALA A 124 -12.83 6.35 2.83
C ALA A 124 -13.66 5.89 4.04
N ASP A 125 -13.00 5.63 5.17
CA ASP A 125 -13.66 5.24 6.43
C ASP A 125 -14.53 6.40 6.96
N GLU A 126 -14.05 7.64 6.87
CA GLU A 126 -14.81 8.84 7.26
C GLU A 126 -16.06 9.03 6.39
N PHE A 127 -15.94 8.86 5.06
CA PHE A 127 -17.09 8.94 4.16
C PHE A 127 -18.13 7.84 4.43
N GLU A 128 -17.70 6.61 4.68
CA GLU A 128 -18.63 5.53 5.05
C GLU A 128 -19.37 5.82 6.35
N GLY A 129 -18.67 6.36 7.36
CA GLY A 129 -19.28 6.78 8.63
C GLY A 129 -20.38 7.83 8.41
N ASN A 130 -20.09 8.87 7.63
CA ASN A 130 -21.03 9.96 7.36
C ASN A 130 -22.25 9.48 6.55
N VAL A 131 -22.06 8.60 5.57
CA VAL A 131 -23.16 8.00 4.78
C VAL A 131 -24.03 7.10 5.66
N ALA A 132 -23.44 6.32 6.57
CA ALA A 132 -24.18 5.49 7.51
C ALA A 132 -25.03 6.33 8.47
N GLU A 133 -24.46 7.41 9.01
CA GLU A 133 -25.17 8.32 9.92
C GLU A 133 -26.34 9.03 9.23
N THR A 134 -26.13 9.58 8.03
CA THR A 134 -27.22 10.21 7.27
C THR A 134 -28.30 9.22 6.85
N SER A 135 -27.93 7.98 6.53
CA SER A 135 -28.91 6.93 6.22
C SER A 135 -29.76 6.58 7.45
N LEU A 136 -29.15 6.46 8.64
CA LEU A 136 -29.89 6.22 9.88
C LEU A 136 -30.83 7.38 10.23
N ALA A 137 -30.39 8.63 10.07
CA ALA A 137 -31.23 9.80 10.31
C ALA A 137 -32.46 9.82 9.38
N ASN A 138 -32.26 9.54 8.08
CA ASN A 138 -33.35 9.47 7.12
C ASN A 138 -34.32 8.31 7.42
N LEU A 139 -33.80 7.13 7.78
CA LEU A 139 -34.63 5.99 8.18
C LEU A 139 -35.48 6.30 9.41
N ASN A 140 -34.92 6.93 10.45
CA ASN A 140 -35.68 7.33 11.63
C ASN A 140 -36.78 8.34 11.26
N GLN A 141 -36.48 9.32 10.42
CA GLN A 141 -37.47 10.28 9.94
C GLN A 141 -38.60 9.60 9.16
N MET A 142 -38.30 8.63 8.29
CA MET A 142 -39.31 7.86 7.58
C MET A 142 -40.16 7.00 8.52
N LEU A 143 -39.54 6.35 9.50
CA LEU A 143 -40.23 5.56 10.51
C LEU A 143 -41.18 6.43 11.34
N ASP A 144 -40.74 7.62 11.75
CA ASP A 144 -41.58 8.56 12.50
C ASP A 144 -42.79 9.04 11.71
N GLN A 145 -42.58 9.38 10.43
CA GLN A 145 -43.65 9.86 9.56
C GLN A 145 -44.65 8.77 9.16
N THR A 146 -44.17 7.53 8.99
CA THR A 146 -44.98 6.44 8.41
C THR A 146 -45.62 5.56 9.47
N VAL A 147 -44.88 5.26 10.55
CA VAL A 147 -45.32 4.33 11.60
C VAL A 147 -45.68 5.08 12.86
N THR A 148 -44.74 5.85 13.43
CA THR A 148 -44.95 6.47 14.75
C THR A 148 -46.17 7.37 14.75
N ARG A 149 -46.30 8.28 13.78
CA ARG A 149 -47.45 9.19 13.69
C ARG A 149 -48.79 8.44 13.52
N ALA A 150 -48.82 7.45 12.63
CA ALA A 150 -50.02 6.65 12.40
C ALA A 150 -50.43 5.85 13.64
N CYS A 151 -49.45 5.28 14.36
CA CYS A 151 -49.70 4.65 15.64
C CYS A 151 -50.22 5.66 16.66
N GLN A 152 -49.55 6.82 16.82
CA GLN A 152 -49.95 7.88 17.76
C GLN A 152 -51.40 8.29 17.53
N GLU A 153 -51.81 8.57 16.29
CA GLU A 153 -53.19 8.94 15.94
C GLU A 153 -54.23 7.89 16.36
N VAL A 154 -53.87 6.61 16.41
CA VAL A 154 -54.77 5.51 16.79
C VAL A 154 -54.86 5.34 18.31
N VAL A 155 -53.76 5.54 19.05
CA VAL A 155 -53.72 5.33 20.52
C VAL A 155 -53.90 6.62 21.33
N ASP A 156 -53.72 7.80 20.74
CA ASP A 156 -53.82 9.06 21.47
C ASP A 156 -55.24 9.29 22.02
N GLY A 157 -55.33 9.68 23.29
CA GLY A 157 -56.61 9.83 24.00
C GLY A 157 -57.39 8.53 24.26
N ARG A 158 -56.82 7.35 23.98
CA ARG A 158 -57.43 6.04 24.30
C ARG A 158 -56.67 5.32 25.41
N TYR A 159 -57.40 4.93 26.45
CA TYR A 159 -56.91 4.08 27.54
C TYR A 159 -56.72 2.64 27.03
N PRO A 160 -55.63 1.95 27.38
CA PRO A 160 -55.74 0.70 28.09
C PRO A 160 -55.82 0.90 29.59
#